data_AF-A0A378MTI9-F1
#
_entry.id   AF-A0A378MTI9-F1
#
_cell.length_a   1.000
_cell.length_b   1.000
_cell.length_c   1.000
_cell.angle_alpha   90.00
_cell.angle_beta   90.00
_cell.angle_gamma   90.00
#
_symmetry.space_group_name_H-M   'P 1'
#
loop_
_entity.id
_entity.type
_entity.pdbx_description
1 polymer ?
#
loop_
_entity_poly.entity_id
_entity_poly.type
_entity_poly.pdbx_seq_one_letter_code
_entity_poly.pdbx_strand_id
1 'polypeptide(L)'
;MIRTSLRPELKPYKIPVVVDFGTLKLRILDEKVQYLNEQGELVSEDIDLFSKREMQKEFGSYEQFQQQWTTSGEIFSKFYTDPKWLAALRQTRQFSHDVEDFDVLSHISFGKKPLTKTERAEKVKQSGYVEQYSPENQQVLGLLLNDMSNPAIKI
;
A
#
# COMPACT_ATOMS: atom_id res chain seq x y z
N MET A 1 9.84 55.49 6.72
CA MET A 1 9.04 54.30 6.34
C MET A 1 9.74 53.06 6.85
N ILE A 2 9.17 52.36 7.82
CA ILE A 2 9.74 51.10 8.35
C ILE A 2 9.16 49.99 7.48
N ARG A 3 10.01 49.32 6.68
CA ARG A 3 9.61 48.10 5.97
C ARG A 3 9.53 46.97 7.00
N THR A 4 8.31 46.62 7.40
CA THR A 4 8.05 45.41 8.18
C THR A 4 8.27 44.22 7.25
N SER A 5 9.45 43.62 7.31
CA SER A 5 9.72 42.34 6.67
C SER A 5 8.82 41.29 7.31
N LEU A 6 7.81 40.82 6.59
CA LEU A 6 7.01 39.65 6.98
C LEU A 6 7.98 38.49 7.21
N ARG A 7 8.10 38.02 8.46
CA ARG A 7 8.80 36.77 8.73
C ARG A 7 8.05 35.66 8.00
N PRO A 8 8.72 34.79 7.23
CA PRO A 8 8.04 33.65 6.64
C PRO A 8 7.44 32.82 7.77
N GLU A 9 6.16 32.46 7.64
CA GLU A 9 5.55 31.54 8.60
C GLU A 9 6.34 30.24 8.62
N LEU A 10 6.76 29.83 9.83
CA LEU A 10 7.37 28.53 10.03
C LEU A 10 6.29 27.48 9.75
N LYS A 11 6.49 26.66 8.72
CA LYS A 11 5.67 25.46 8.55
C LYS A 11 5.80 24.64 9.83
N PRO A 12 4.69 24.13 10.40
CA PRO A 12 4.74 23.34 11.63
C PRO A 12 5.66 22.14 11.43
N TYR A 13 6.52 21.88 12.42
CA TYR A 13 7.41 20.72 12.40
C TYR A 13 6.58 19.44 12.43
N LYS A 14 6.71 18.61 11.38
CA LYS A 14 6.07 17.30 11.32
C LYS A 14 6.94 16.28 12.06
N ILE A 15 6.34 15.58 13.02
CA ILE A 15 6.99 14.47 13.71
C ILE A 15 7.17 13.33 12.70
N PRO A 16 8.39 12.87 12.44
CA PRO A 16 8.61 11.79 11.50
C PRO A 16 8.00 10.50 12.04
N VAL A 17 7.39 9.73 11.16
CA VAL A 17 6.85 8.42 11.49
C VAL A 17 7.97 7.40 11.39
N VAL A 18 8.18 6.61 12.45
CA VAL A 18 9.24 5.60 12.49
C VAL A 18 8.68 4.21 12.25
N VAL A 19 9.30 3.50 11.29
CA VAL A 19 8.98 2.14 10.87
C VAL A 19 10.26 1.30 10.86
N ASP A 20 10.18 0.06 11.33
CA ASP A 20 11.28 -0.90 11.21
C ASP A 20 11.13 -1.68 9.88
N PHE A 21 12.18 -1.73 9.07
CA PHE A 21 12.21 -2.44 7.79
C PHE A 21 13.45 -3.35 7.73
N GLY A 22 13.25 -4.64 8.01
CA GLY A 22 14.37 -5.56 8.24
C GLY A 22 15.25 -5.06 9.38
N THR A 23 16.51 -4.75 9.05
CA THR A 23 17.49 -4.16 9.99
C THR A 23 17.51 -2.63 9.97
N LEU A 24 16.78 -2.00 9.05
CA LEU A 24 16.75 -0.55 8.89
C LEU A 24 15.71 0.09 9.80
N LYS A 25 16.04 1.26 10.35
CA LYS A 25 15.06 2.17 10.97
C LYS A 25 14.72 3.29 9.99
N LEU A 26 13.51 3.25 9.46
CA LEU A 26 13.02 4.20 8.48
C LEU A 26 12.34 5.36 9.20
N ARG A 27 12.74 6.59 8.90
CA ARG A 27 12.03 7.81 9.27
C ARG A 27 11.29 8.32 8.05
N ILE A 28 9.97 8.28 8.12
CA ILE A 28 9.09 8.75 7.06
C ILE A 28 8.68 10.19 7.36
N LEU A 29 8.89 11.07 6.39
CA LEU A 29 8.50 12.47 6.44
C LEU A 29 7.86 12.82 5.10
N ASP A 30 6.55 13.01 5.11
CA ASP A 30 5.74 13.21 3.91
C ASP A 30 6.03 12.10 2.87
N GLU A 31 6.43 12.46 1.65
CA GLU A 31 6.75 11.51 0.58
C GLU A 31 8.16 10.91 0.66
N LYS A 32 8.94 11.21 1.70
CA LYS A 32 10.35 10.79 1.83
C LYS A 32 10.54 9.74 2.91
N VAL A 33 11.46 8.83 2.65
CA VAL A 33 12.05 7.94 3.66
C VAL A 33 13.51 8.30 3.90
N GLN A 34 13.92 8.30 5.17
CA GLN A 34 15.28 8.51 5.60
C GLN A 34 15.80 7.33 6.42
N TYR A 35 17.01 6.87 6.15
CA TYR A 35 17.63 5.73 6.84
C TYR A 35 19.15 5.77 6.70
N LEU A 36 19.87 5.01 7.54
CA LEU A 36 21.31 4.81 7.38
C LEU A 36 21.56 3.59 6.47
N ASN A 37 22.34 3.77 5.40
CA ASN A 37 22.74 2.66 4.54
C ASN A 37 23.82 1.78 5.19
N GLU A 38 24.24 0.74 4.48
CA GLU A 38 25.27 -0.22 4.95
C GLU A 38 26.64 0.45 5.19
N GLN A 39 26.90 1.59 4.54
CA GLN A 39 28.11 2.39 4.72
C GLN A 39 28.00 3.37 5.90
N GLY A 40 26.85 3.42 6.59
CA GLY A 40 26.58 4.33 7.69
C GLY A 40 26.21 5.76 7.25
N GLU A 41 25.89 5.96 5.98
CA GLU A 41 25.52 7.26 5.42
C GLU A 41 24.01 7.48 5.53
N LEU A 42 23.60 8.71 5.84
CA LEU A 42 22.19 9.09 5.84
C LEU A 42 21.68 9.24 4.40
N VAL A 43 20.81 8.33 4.01
CA VAL A 43 20.09 8.35 2.74
C VAL A 43 18.72 8.99 2.95
N SER A 44 18.28 9.81 1.98
CA SER A 44 16.95 10.37 1.90
C SER A 44 16.43 10.23 0.48
N GLU A 45 15.33 9.50 0.29
CA GLU A 45 14.76 9.25 -1.04
C GLU A 45 13.23 9.19 -1.00
N ASP A 46 12.59 9.17 -2.18
CA ASP A 46 11.13 9.03 -2.29
C ASP A 46 10.67 7.67 -1.78
N ILE A 47 9.64 7.67 -0.93
CA ILE A 47 9.09 6.45 -0.34
C ILE A 47 8.59 5.47 -1.41
N ASP A 48 8.09 5.98 -2.54
CA ASP A 48 7.68 5.14 -3.68
C ASP A 48 8.86 4.47 -4.37
N LEU A 49 9.97 5.19 -4.55
CA LEU A 49 11.17 4.65 -5.20
C LEU A 49 11.82 3.59 -4.31
N PHE A 50 11.92 3.88 -3.01
CA PHE A 50 12.36 2.91 -2.01
C PHE A 50 11.44 1.68 -2.02
N SER A 51 10.12 1.87 -1.91
CA SER A 51 9.14 0.77 -1.88
C SER A 51 9.26 -0.09 -3.12
N LYS A 52 9.30 0.53 -4.31
CA LYS A 52 9.43 -0.16 -5.58
C LYS A 52 10.71 -0.98 -5.63
N ARG A 53 11.85 -0.39 -5.26
CA ARG A 53 13.15 -1.08 -5.25
C ARG A 53 13.12 -2.30 -4.33
N GLU A 54 12.69 -2.13 -3.08
CA GLU A 54 12.69 -3.21 -2.10
C GLU A 54 11.70 -4.33 -2.48
N MET A 55 10.50 -3.98 -2.94
CA MET A 55 9.51 -4.95 -3.42
C MET A 55 10.01 -5.71 -4.66
N GLN A 56 10.65 -5.05 -5.61
CA GLN A 56 11.22 -5.71 -6.79
C GLN A 56 12.43 -6.58 -6.45
N LYS A 57 13.23 -6.18 -5.45
CA LYS A 57 14.35 -6.98 -4.93
C LYS A 57 13.87 -8.26 -4.27
N GLU A 58 12.81 -8.18 -3.46
CA GLU A 58 12.26 -9.34 -2.75
C GLU A 58 11.53 -10.30 -3.70
N PHE A 59 10.64 -9.78 -4.55
CA PHE A 59 9.73 -10.62 -5.32
C PHE A 59 10.19 -10.89 -6.74
N GLY A 60 11.05 -10.06 -7.33
CA GLY A 60 11.55 -10.20 -8.71
C GLY A 60 10.53 -9.89 -9.81
N SER A 61 9.25 -10.23 -9.62
CA SER A 61 8.17 -9.98 -10.58
C SER A 61 6.81 -9.78 -9.89
N TYR A 62 5.84 -9.26 -10.65
CA TYR A 62 4.46 -9.13 -10.17
C TYR A 62 3.82 -10.49 -9.92
N GLU A 63 4.09 -11.47 -10.77
CA GLU A 63 3.54 -12.82 -10.69
C GLU A 63 4.03 -13.53 -9.41
N GLN A 64 5.33 -13.38 -9.10
CA GLN A 64 5.90 -13.89 -7.85
C GLN A 64 5.33 -13.15 -6.62
N PHE A 65 5.20 -11.82 -6.69
CA PHE A 65 4.53 -11.05 -5.62
C PHE A 65 3.09 -11.53 -5.39
N GLN A 66 2.30 -11.64 -6.46
CA GLN A 66 0.91 -12.09 -6.40
C GLN A 66 0.80 -13.52 -5.85
N GLN A 67 1.64 -14.43 -6.33
CA GLN A 67 1.67 -15.82 -5.86
C GLN A 67 1.99 -15.88 -4.37
N GLN A 68 3.04 -15.19 -3.92
CA GLN A 68 3.41 -15.22 -2.51
C GLN A 68 2.37 -14.53 -1.62
N TRP A 69 1.80 -13.40 -2.04
CA TRP A 69 0.72 -12.71 -1.32
C TRP A 69 -0.50 -13.61 -1.09
N THR A 70 -0.86 -14.40 -2.10
CA THR A 70 -2.04 -15.29 -2.03
C THR A 70 -1.78 -16.63 -1.33
N THR A 71 -0.54 -17.11 -1.32
CA THR A 71 -0.20 -18.44 -0.78
C THR A 71 0.28 -18.40 0.67
N SER A 72 0.81 -17.26 1.13
CA SER A 72 1.50 -17.16 2.44
C SER A 72 0.59 -16.93 3.66
N GLY A 73 -0.73 -16.81 3.49
CA GLY A 73 -1.63 -16.49 4.61
C GLY A 73 -1.21 -15.22 5.36
N GLU A 74 -1.37 -15.19 6.69
CA GLU A 74 -0.89 -14.06 7.51
C GLU A 74 0.65 -13.94 7.57
N ILE A 75 1.46 -14.79 6.93
CA ILE A 75 2.93 -14.81 7.12
C ILE A 75 3.67 -13.78 6.26
N PHE A 76 3.03 -13.18 5.25
CA PHE A 76 3.55 -11.99 4.56
C PHE A 76 3.72 -10.76 5.50
N SER A 77 3.11 -10.82 6.69
CA SER A 77 2.61 -9.67 7.46
C SER A 77 3.56 -8.94 8.41
N LYS A 78 4.89 -9.07 8.32
CA LYS A 78 5.76 -8.31 9.25
C LYS A 78 6.56 -7.15 8.67
N PHE A 79 6.76 -7.07 7.35
CA PHE A 79 7.60 -5.99 6.77
C PHE A 79 6.88 -5.07 5.79
N TYR A 80 6.11 -5.60 4.82
CA TYR A 80 5.42 -4.76 3.82
C TYR A 80 4.03 -4.27 4.24
N THR A 81 3.53 -4.73 5.38
CA THR A 81 2.20 -4.41 5.91
C THR A 81 2.24 -3.54 7.16
N ASP A 82 3.37 -2.90 7.49
CA ASP A 82 3.37 -1.93 8.58
C ASP A 82 2.31 -0.85 8.25
N PRO A 83 1.27 -0.67 9.10
CA PRO A 83 0.16 0.22 8.80
C PRO A 83 0.61 1.67 8.60
N LYS A 84 1.72 2.09 9.22
CA LYS A 84 2.27 3.44 9.07
C LYS A 84 2.97 3.60 7.72
N TRP A 85 3.69 2.58 7.26
CA TRP A 85 4.28 2.57 5.91
C TRP A 85 3.20 2.65 4.84
N LEU A 86 2.18 1.79 4.94
CA LEU A 86 1.03 1.78 4.04
C LEU A 86 0.26 3.10 4.09
N ALA A 87 0.05 3.68 5.27
CA ALA A 87 -0.59 4.99 5.40
C ALA A 87 0.21 6.09 4.68
N ALA A 88 1.54 6.10 4.81
CA ALA A 88 2.40 7.07 4.12
C ALA A 88 2.34 6.92 2.60
N LEU A 89 2.38 5.68 2.09
CA LEU A 89 2.21 5.39 0.66
C LEU A 89 0.84 5.87 0.15
N ARG A 90 -0.23 5.57 0.90
CA ARG A 90 -1.60 6.00 0.59
C ARG A 90 -1.74 7.51 0.52
N GLN A 91 -1.15 8.23 1.48
CA GLN A 91 -1.14 9.68 1.50
C GLN A 91 -0.35 10.25 0.30
N THR A 92 0.83 9.72 0.03
CA THR A 92 1.70 10.17 -1.07
C THR A 92 1.02 10.04 -2.43
N ARG A 93 0.31 8.93 -2.66
CA ARG A 93 -0.39 8.64 -3.93
C ARG A 93 -1.86 9.04 -3.95
N GLN A 94 -2.38 9.60 -2.86
CA GLN A 94 -3.78 9.99 -2.70
C GLN A 94 -4.76 8.84 -3.01
N PHE A 95 -4.43 7.63 -2.57
CA PHE A 95 -5.32 6.48 -2.74
C PHE A 95 -6.61 6.64 -1.94
N SER A 96 -7.75 6.24 -2.51
CA SER A 96 -8.99 6.08 -1.73
C SER A 96 -8.79 5.03 -0.64
N HIS A 97 -9.52 5.18 0.45
CA HIS A 97 -9.65 4.17 1.50
C HIS A 97 -10.19 2.82 0.99
N ASP A 98 -10.89 2.80 -0.16
CA ASP A 98 -11.44 1.59 -0.78
C ASP A 98 -10.40 0.78 -1.57
N VAL A 99 -9.19 1.32 -1.77
CA VAL A 99 -8.07 0.60 -2.38
C VAL A 99 -7.42 -0.26 -1.30
N GLU A 100 -7.24 -1.55 -1.55
CA GLU A 100 -6.63 -2.44 -0.55
C GLU A 100 -5.11 -2.40 -0.60
N ASP A 101 -4.46 -2.88 0.47
CA ASP A 101 -2.99 -2.87 0.59
C ASP A 101 -2.31 -3.61 -0.58
N PHE A 102 -2.91 -4.70 -1.05
CA PHE A 102 -2.46 -5.43 -2.24
C PHE A 102 -2.37 -4.51 -3.47
N ASP A 103 -3.40 -3.70 -3.72
CA ASP A 103 -3.46 -2.81 -4.88
C ASP A 103 -2.53 -1.61 -4.74
N VAL A 104 -2.38 -1.07 -3.52
CA VAL A 104 -1.38 -0.03 -3.21
C VAL A 104 0.02 -0.52 -3.56
N LEU A 105 0.42 -1.67 -3.03
CA LEU A 105 1.75 -2.24 -3.25
C LEU A 105 1.96 -2.68 -4.71
N SER A 106 0.94 -3.27 -5.34
CA SER A 106 0.97 -3.65 -6.77
C SER A 106 1.17 -2.45 -7.68
N HIS A 107 0.49 -1.34 -7.40
CA HIS A 107 0.62 -0.12 -8.18
C HIS A 107 2.02 0.48 -8.08
N ILE A 108 2.50 0.69 -6.85
CA ILE A 108 3.79 1.34 -6.59
C ILE A 108 4.94 0.51 -7.14
N SER A 109 4.90 -0.81 -6.93
CA SER A 109 6.04 -1.69 -7.19
C SER A 109 6.07 -2.20 -8.62
N PHE A 110 4.90 -2.43 -9.22
CA PHE A 110 4.78 -3.11 -10.52
C PHE A 110 3.93 -2.35 -11.54
N GLY A 111 3.51 -1.12 -11.22
CA GLY A 111 2.77 -0.26 -12.16
C GLY A 111 1.37 -0.76 -12.52
N LYS A 112 0.79 -1.66 -11.71
CA LYS A 112 -0.57 -2.16 -11.95
C LYS A 112 -1.60 -1.06 -11.67
N LYS A 113 -2.70 -1.04 -12.41
CA LYS A 113 -3.82 -0.16 -12.09
C LYS A 113 -4.42 -0.62 -10.74
N PRO A 114 -4.49 0.25 -9.72
CA PRO A 114 -5.08 -0.11 -8.44
C PRO A 114 -6.60 -0.26 -8.62
N LEU A 115 -7.17 -1.30 -8.02
CA LEU A 115 -8.60 -1.51 -7.97
C LEU A 115 -9.13 -1.24 -6.56
N THR A 116 -10.30 -0.63 -6.49
CA THR A 116 -11.12 -0.61 -5.28
C THR A 116 -11.69 -2.00 -4.98
N LYS A 117 -12.16 -2.23 -3.75
CA LYS A 117 -12.88 -3.46 -3.38
C LYS A 117 -14.04 -3.76 -4.33
N THR A 118 -14.84 -2.74 -4.63
CA THR A 118 -16.00 -2.84 -5.53
C THR A 118 -15.57 -3.24 -6.94
N GLU A 119 -14.59 -2.53 -7.53
CA GLU A 119 -14.08 -2.88 -8.87
C GLU A 119 -13.51 -4.30 -8.92
N ARG A 120 -12.85 -4.75 -7.83
CA ARG A 120 -12.31 -6.12 -7.76
C ARG A 120 -13.43 -7.16 -7.73
N ALA A 121 -14.45 -6.94 -6.91
CA ALA A 121 -15.60 -7.84 -6.82
C ALA A 121 -16.37 -7.89 -8.15
N GLU A 122 -16.58 -6.75 -8.81
CA GLU A 122 -17.19 -6.68 -10.13
C GLU A 122 -16.38 -7.43 -11.18
N LYS A 123 -15.06 -7.26 -11.20
CA LYS A 123 -14.17 -7.99 -12.11
C LYS A 123 -14.29 -9.50 -11.93
N VAL A 124 -14.39 -9.99 -10.69
CA VAL A 124 -14.60 -11.42 -10.40
C VAL A 124 -15.96 -11.89 -10.92
N LYS A 125 -17.04 -11.15 -10.65
CA LYS A 125 -18.38 -11.48 -11.18
C LYS A 125 -18.40 -11.52 -12.71
N GLN A 126 -17.72 -10.60 -13.37
CA GLN A 126 -17.67 -10.51 -14.84
C GLN A 126 -16.76 -11.56 -15.50
N SER A 127 -15.89 -12.22 -14.73
CA SER A 127 -14.89 -13.15 -15.26
C SER A 127 -15.43 -14.52 -15.66
N GLY A 128 -16.69 -14.85 -15.34
CA GLY A 128 -17.20 -16.20 -15.51
C GLY A 128 -16.70 -17.19 -14.44
N TYR A 129 -15.96 -16.74 -13.42
CA TYR A 129 -15.38 -17.61 -12.40
C TYR A 129 -16.43 -18.17 -11.44
N VAL A 130 -17.40 -17.35 -11.04
CA VAL A 130 -18.44 -17.75 -10.08
C VAL A 130 -19.34 -18.82 -10.70
N GLU A 131 -19.63 -18.69 -11.99
CA GLU A 131 -20.49 -19.56 -12.79
C GLU A 131 -19.94 -20.99 -12.94
N GLN A 132 -18.66 -21.22 -12.61
CA GLN A 132 -18.04 -22.55 -12.64
C GLN A 132 -18.47 -23.45 -11.46
N TYR A 133 -19.12 -22.89 -10.46
CA TYR A 133 -19.53 -23.59 -9.24
C TYR A 133 -21.02 -23.98 -9.25
N SER A 134 -21.42 -24.86 -8.32
CA SER A 134 -22.83 -25.26 -8.17
C SER A 134 -23.74 -24.08 -7.80
N PRO A 135 -25.06 -24.14 -8.05
CA PRO A 135 -25.99 -23.05 -7.74
C PRO A 135 -25.90 -22.56 -6.29
N GLU A 136 -25.72 -23.47 -5.33
CA GLU A 136 -25.59 -23.13 -3.90
C GLU A 136 -24.31 -22.33 -3.64
N ASN A 137 -23.19 -22.76 -4.24
CA ASN A 137 -21.91 -22.07 -4.11
C ASN A 137 -21.91 -20.72 -4.83
N GLN A 138 -22.61 -20.59 -5.96
CA GLN A 138 -22.80 -19.31 -6.64
C GLN A 138 -23.53 -18.31 -5.74
N GLN A 139 -24.55 -18.74 -5.00
CA GLN A 139 -25.26 -17.89 -4.05
C GLN A 139 -24.33 -17.42 -2.92
N VAL A 140 -23.55 -18.32 -2.33
CA VAL A 140 -22.60 -17.97 -1.26
C VAL A 140 -21.53 -17.01 -1.78
N LEU A 141 -20.89 -17.31 -2.92
CA LEU A 141 -19.88 -16.44 -3.52
C LEU A 141 -20.47 -15.07 -3.91
N GLY A 142 -21.70 -15.05 -4.43
CA GLY A 142 -22.42 -13.81 -4.75
C GLY A 142 -22.63 -12.93 -3.52
N LEU A 143 -23.02 -13.52 -2.39
CA LEU A 143 -23.17 -12.81 -1.12
C LEU A 143 -21.83 -12.26 -0.61
N LEU A 144 -20.76 -13.06 -0.64
CA LEU A 144 -19.42 -12.61 -0.22
C LEU A 144 -18.88 -11.47 -1.09
N LEU A 145 -19.09 -11.55 -2.41
CA LEU A 145 -18.67 -10.49 -3.34
C LEU A 145 -19.49 -9.21 -3.17
N ASN A 146 -20.78 -9.33 -2.81
CA ASN A 146 -21.62 -8.19 -2.46
C ASN A 146 -21.17 -7.54 -1.14
N ASP A 147 -20.83 -8.36 -0.14
CA ASP A 147 -20.32 -7.91 1.15
C ASP A 147 -19.01 -7.13 1.02
N MET A 148 -18.05 -7.66 0.24
CA MET A 148 -16.82 -6.94 -0.09
C MET A 148 -17.06 -5.59 -0.77
N SER A 149 -18.11 -5.48 -1.58
CA SER A 149 -18.46 -4.26 -2.31
C SER A 149 -19.17 -3.22 -1.42
N ASN A 150 -19.53 -3.58 -0.19
CA ASN A 150 -20.27 -2.73 0.72
C ASN A 150 -19.31 -2.02 1.70
N PRO A 151 -19.19 -0.68 1.65
CA PRO A 151 -18.33 0.08 2.57
C PRO A 151 -18.81 0.04 4.04
N ALA A 152 -20.00 -0.49 4.32
CA ALA A 152 -20.62 -0.47 5.65
C ALA A 152 -20.18 -1.59 6.61
N ILE A 153 -19.35 -2.54 6.19
CA ILE A 153 -18.98 -3.68 7.05
C ILE A 153 -17.48 -3.61 7.35
N LYS A 154 -17.18 -2.98 8.49
CA LYS A 154 -15.94 -3.20 9.24
C LYS A 154 -16.27 -4.22 10.34
N ILE A 155 -15.68 -5.40 10.25
CA ILE A 155 -15.51 -6.30 11.39
C ILE A 155 -14.28 -5.83 12.18
#